data_AF-A0A3S1GD44-F1
#
_entry.id   AF-A0A3S1GD44-F1
#
_cell.length_a   1.000
_cell.length_b   1.000
_cell.length_c   1.000
_cell.angle_alpha   90.00
_cell.angle_beta   90.00
_cell.angle_gamma   90.00
#
_symmetry.space_group_name_H-M   'P 1'
#
loop_
_entity.id
_entity.type
_entity.pdbx_description
1 polymer ?
#
loop_
_entity_poly.entity_id
_entity_poly.type
_entity_poly.pdbx_seq_one_letter_code
_entity_poly.pdbx_strand_id
1 'polypeptide(L)'
;MTSLAALKSAAAVSERDMANAIRALAMDSVQKANSGHPGMPMGMADVATVLFGRVIKIDPTAPDWPDRDRFVLSAGHGSMLQYALHHLLGYE
;
A
#
# COMPACT_ATOMS: atom_id res chain seq x y z
N MET A 1 11.96 32.18 -24.54
CA MET A 1 10.56 31.69 -24.53
C MET A 1 10.57 30.17 -24.56
N THR A 2 11.01 29.55 -23.47
CA THR A 2 11.01 28.08 -23.34
C THR A 2 9.63 27.68 -22.88
N SER A 3 8.89 26.99 -23.75
CA SER A 3 7.46 26.73 -23.62
C SER A 3 7.11 26.02 -22.31
N LEU A 4 6.19 26.63 -21.54
CA LEU A 4 5.51 26.04 -20.37
C LEU A 4 4.80 24.71 -20.67
N ALA A 5 4.71 24.26 -21.93
CA ALA A 5 4.03 23.03 -22.33
C ALA A 5 4.79 21.73 -21.99
N ALA A 6 6.04 21.81 -21.50
CA ALA A 6 6.85 20.62 -21.19
C ALA A 6 6.58 20.02 -19.79
N LEU A 7 5.88 20.74 -18.91
CA LEU A 7 5.29 20.16 -17.69
C LEU A 7 3.93 19.55 -18.04
N LYS A 8 3.93 18.55 -18.92
CA LYS A 8 2.81 17.61 -19.00
C LYS A 8 2.65 17.01 -17.61
N SER A 9 1.53 17.31 -16.98
CA SER A 9 1.00 16.67 -15.77
C SER A 9 1.55 15.26 -15.64
N ALA A 10 2.24 14.95 -14.53
CA ALA A 10 2.40 13.56 -14.14
C ALA A 10 1.01 12.93 -14.20
N ALA A 11 0.87 11.82 -14.93
CA ALA A 11 -0.41 11.13 -15.00
C ALA A 11 -0.88 10.84 -13.56
N ALA A 12 -2.16 11.07 -13.28
CA ALA A 12 -2.70 10.76 -11.96
C ALA A 12 -2.45 9.28 -11.63
N VAL A 13 -1.99 9.01 -10.41
CA VAL A 13 -1.73 7.64 -9.93
C VAL A 13 -3.05 6.87 -9.95
N SER A 14 -3.10 5.75 -10.67
CA SER A 14 -4.29 4.91 -10.75
C SER A 14 -4.36 3.92 -9.58
N GLU A 15 -5.55 3.36 -9.30
CA GLU A 15 -5.68 2.25 -8.34
C GLU A 15 -4.80 1.05 -8.73
N ARG A 16 -4.58 0.82 -10.04
CA ARG A 16 -3.66 -0.21 -10.53
C ARG A 16 -2.21 0.09 -10.15
N ASP A 17 -1.79 1.35 -10.22
CA ASP A 17 -0.44 1.75 -9.82
C ASP A 17 -0.23 1.57 -8.32
N MET A 18 -1.23 1.94 -7.50
CA MET A 18 -1.20 1.70 -6.04
C MET A 18 -1.12 0.21 -5.70
N ALA A 19 -1.94 -0.63 -6.35
CA ALA A 19 -1.89 -2.08 -6.15
C ALA A 19 -0.54 -2.67 -6.60
N ASN A 20 0.03 -2.16 -7.69
CA ASN A 20 1.35 -2.58 -8.15
C ASN A 20 2.47 -2.14 -7.20
N ALA A 21 2.35 -1.00 -6.52
CA ALA A 21 3.29 -0.61 -5.46
C ALA A 21 3.29 -1.64 -4.32
N ILE A 22 2.12 -2.11 -3.89
CA ILE A 22 2.01 -3.19 -2.89
C ILE A 22 2.67 -4.48 -3.41
N ARG A 23 2.41 -4.86 -4.67
CA ARG A 23 3.03 -6.05 -5.29
C ARG A 23 4.54 -5.96 -5.34
N ALA A 24 5.08 -4.81 -5.75
CA ALA A 24 6.52 -4.57 -5.82
C ALA A 24 7.17 -4.66 -4.44
N LEU A 25 6.64 -3.94 -3.46
CA LEU A 25 7.13 -4.01 -2.08
C LEU A 25 7.12 -5.44 -1.52
N ALA A 26 6.04 -6.20 -1.77
CA ALA A 26 5.93 -7.57 -1.31
C ALA A 26 6.95 -8.51 -1.96
N MET A 27 7.05 -8.52 -3.30
CA MET A 27 7.95 -9.44 -4.00
C MET A 27 9.42 -9.08 -3.75
N ASP A 28 9.78 -7.80 -3.76
CA ASP A 28 11.16 -7.35 -3.59
C ASP A 28 11.65 -7.56 -2.15
N SER A 29 10.79 -7.33 -1.14
CA SER A 29 11.16 -7.53 0.26
C SER A 29 11.36 -9.00 0.58
N VAL A 30 10.47 -9.87 0.08
CA VAL A 30 10.62 -11.33 0.23
C VAL A 30 11.88 -11.82 -0.49
N GLN A 31 12.14 -11.33 -1.70
CA GLN A 31 13.34 -11.68 -2.46
C GLN A 31 14.62 -11.24 -1.73
N LYS A 32 14.64 -10.00 -1.20
CA LYS A 32 15.76 -9.48 -0.41
C LYS A 32 16.01 -10.28 0.86
N ALA A 33 14.95 -10.74 1.53
CA ALA A 33 15.05 -11.58 2.71
C ALA A 33 15.36 -13.06 2.38
N ASN A 34 15.23 -13.47 1.11
CA ASN A 34 15.25 -14.87 0.66
C ASN A 34 14.30 -15.76 1.48
N SER A 35 13.19 -15.19 1.96
CA SER A 35 12.26 -15.82 2.88
C SER A 35 10.96 -15.01 2.97
N GLY A 36 9.81 -15.68 3.07
CA GLY A 36 8.49 -15.07 3.26
C GLY A 36 7.44 -15.53 2.26
N HIS A 37 6.28 -14.89 2.26
CA HIS A 37 5.11 -15.27 1.45
C HIS A 37 4.65 -14.11 0.55
N PRO A 38 5.11 -14.05 -0.72
CA PRO A 38 4.77 -12.95 -1.61
C PRO A 38 3.38 -13.14 -2.26
N GLY A 39 2.92 -14.39 -2.39
CA GLY A 39 1.69 -14.72 -3.12
C GLY A 39 0.42 -14.08 -2.52
N MET A 40 0.23 -14.19 -1.20
CA MET A 40 -0.95 -13.60 -0.56
C MET A 40 -0.97 -12.06 -0.67
N PRO A 41 0.10 -11.31 -0.31
CA PRO A 41 0.13 -9.86 -0.52
C PRO A 41 -0.13 -9.43 -1.96
N MET A 42 0.45 -10.14 -2.94
CA MET A 42 0.27 -9.80 -4.35
C MET A 42 -1.16 -10.07 -4.85
N GLY A 43 -1.79 -11.16 -4.38
CA GLY A 43 -3.17 -11.50 -4.69
C GLY A 43 -4.18 -10.57 -4.03
N MET A 44 -3.87 -10.04 -2.84
CA MET A 44 -4.76 -9.15 -2.11
C MET A 44 -4.57 -7.66 -2.43
N ALA A 45 -3.59 -7.29 -3.25
CA ALA A 45 -3.22 -5.89 -3.48
C ALA A 45 -4.36 -4.99 -4.00
N ASP A 46 -5.23 -5.48 -4.88
CA ASP A 46 -6.34 -4.68 -5.40
C ASP A 46 -7.42 -4.44 -4.34
N VAL A 47 -7.74 -5.46 -3.53
CA VAL A 47 -8.68 -5.33 -2.40
C VAL A 47 -8.12 -4.38 -1.35
N ALA A 48 -6.83 -4.49 -1.03
CA ALA A 48 -6.17 -3.62 -0.07
C ALA A 48 -6.18 -2.16 -0.56
N THR A 49 -5.92 -1.92 -1.85
CA THR A 49 -6.02 -0.59 -2.46
C THR A 49 -7.41 0.02 -2.29
N VAL A 50 -8.47 -0.75 -2.55
CA VAL A 50 -9.85 -0.25 -2.38
C VAL A 50 -10.19 -0.03 -0.91
N LEU A 51 -9.88 -1.00 -0.04
CA LEU A 51 -10.17 -0.91 1.40
C LEU A 51 -9.49 0.33 2.02
N PHE A 52 -8.18 0.49 1.79
CA PHE A 52 -7.40 1.56 2.41
C PHE A 52 -7.50 2.89 1.69
N GLY A 53 -7.83 2.91 0.40
CA GLY A 53 -7.99 4.15 -0.37
C GLY A 53 -9.39 4.75 -0.31
N ARG A 54 -10.42 3.97 0.05
CA ARG A 54 -11.83 4.41 -0.13
C ARG A 54 -12.76 4.10 1.04
N VAL A 55 -12.45 3.11 1.88
CA VAL A 55 -13.42 2.57 2.84
C VAL A 55 -12.99 2.81 4.29
N ILE A 56 -11.73 2.51 4.62
CA ILE A 56 -11.27 2.49 6.00
C ILE A 56 -11.05 3.91 6.55
N LYS A 57 -11.49 4.14 7.79
CA LYS A 57 -11.28 5.39 8.53
C LYS A 57 -10.09 5.24 9.47
N ILE A 58 -8.95 5.80 9.09
CA ILE A 58 -7.70 5.76 9.86
C ILE A 58 -6.96 7.10 9.78
N ASP A 59 -6.09 7.34 10.76
CA ASP A 59 -5.11 8.43 10.75
C ASP A 59 -3.73 7.84 11.08
N PRO A 60 -2.80 7.77 10.11
CA PRO A 60 -1.44 7.28 10.32
C PRO A 60 -0.65 8.06 11.38
N THR A 61 -0.99 9.34 11.60
CA THR A 61 -0.33 10.20 12.60
C THR A 61 -0.90 10.04 14.02
N ALA A 62 -2.07 9.40 14.14
CA ALA A 62 -2.75 9.13 15.41
C ALA A 62 -3.18 7.64 15.48
N PRO A 63 -2.22 6.70 15.51
CA PRO A 63 -2.51 5.27 15.47
C PRO A 63 -3.35 4.76 16.65
N ASP A 64 -3.36 5.49 17.77
CA ASP A 64 -4.15 5.16 18.96
C ASP A 64 -5.51 5.87 19.04
N TRP A 65 -5.89 6.65 18.01
CA TRP A 65 -7.18 7.32 17.95
C TRP A 65 -8.34 6.33 18.24
N PRO A 66 -9.15 6.56 19.30
CA PRO A 66 -10.11 5.55 19.77
C PRO A 66 -11.19 5.14 18.76
N ASP A 67 -11.58 6.06 17.86
CA ASP A 67 -12.69 5.86 16.90
C ASP A 67 -12.21 5.44 15.50
N ARG A 68 -10.92 5.10 15.33
CA ARG A 68 -10.42 4.53 14.07
C ARG A 68 -11.06 3.17 13.77
N ASP A 69 -11.20 2.85 12.50
CA ASP A 69 -11.51 1.49 12.08
C ASP A 69 -10.36 0.54 12.41
N ARG A 70 -10.70 -0.73 12.68
CA ARG A 70 -9.74 -1.76 13.08
C ARG A 70 -9.54 -2.75 11.95
N PHE A 71 -8.34 -2.76 11.39
CA PHE A 71 -7.92 -3.75 10.42
C PHE A 71 -7.20 -4.91 11.12
N VAL A 72 -7.56 -6.16 10.77
CA VAL A 72 -6.91 -7.37 11.29
C VAL A 72 -6.54 -8.27 10.12
N LEU A 73 -5.24 -8.53 9.94
CA LEU A 73 -4.75 -9.50 8.97
C LEU A 73 -4.67 -10.90 9.59
N SER A 74 -5.79 -11.64 9.55
CA SER A 74 -5.85 -13.00 10.12
C SER A 74 -4.88 -13.98 9.42
N ALA A 75 -4.73 -13.86 8.10
CA ALA A 75 -3.76 -14.62 7.32
C ALA A 75 -2.33 -14.04 7.48
N GLY A 76 -1.79 -14.09 8.70
CA GLY A 76 -0.57 -13.39 9.09
C GLY A 76 0.70 -13.79 8.32
N HIS A 77 0.69 -14.92 7.59
CA HIS A 77 1.82 -15.34 6.76
C HIS A 77 2.15 -14.32 5.65
N GLY A 78 1.16 -13.55 5.16
CA GLY A 78 1.39 -12.47 4.21
C GLY A 78 1.57 -11.11 4.88
N SER A 79 2.35 -11.08 5.96
CA SER A 79 2.67 -9.87 6.73
C SER A 79 3.20 -8.70 5.89
N MET A 80 3.87 -8.99 4.77
CA MET A 80 4.32 -7.98 3.81
C MET A 80 3.19 -7.10 3.26
N LEU A 81 1.94 -7.59 3.21
CA LEU A 81 0.80 -6.75 2.85
C LEU A 81 0.61 -5.61 3.87
N GLN A 82 0.61 -5.97 5.15
CA GLN A 82 0.43 -5.00 6.23
C GLN A 82 1.61 -4.03 6.33
N TYR A 83 2.85 -4.52 6.16
CA TYR A 83 4.03 -3.66 6.15
C TYR A 83 4.03 -2.69 4.97
N ALA A 84 3.67 -3.14 3.76
CA ALA A 84 3.55 -2.28 2.59
C ALA A 84 2.48 -1.19 2.80
N LEU A 85 1.33 -1.56 3.36
CA LEU A 85 0.27 -0.60 3.69
C LEU A 85 0.73 0.45 4.71
N HIS A 86 1.34 0.02 5.81
CA HIS A 86 1.85 0.95 6.83
C HIS A 86 2.86 1.93 6.23
N HIS A 87 3.80 1.43 5.42
CA HIS A 87 4.78 2.27 4.75
C HIS A 87 4.13 3.27 3.78
N LEU A 88 3.23 2.82 2.90
CA LEU A 88 2.59 3.68 1.90
C LEU A 88 1.63 4.71 2.51
N LEU A 89 1.04 4.40 3.66
CA LEU A 89 0.15 5.30 4.40
C LEU A 89 0.90 6.30 5.29
N GLY A 90 2.21 6.11 5.52
CA GLY A 90 3.02 6.99 6.36
C GLY A 90 2.86 6.72 7.86
N TYR A 91 2.69 5.46 8.24
CA TYR A 91 2.89 5.03 9.63
C TYR A 91 4.39 4.97 9.95
N GLU A 92 4.77 5.41 11.15
CA GLU A 92 6.13 5.38 11.71
C GLU A 92 6.23 4.38 12.87
#